data_AF-A0A662XJ32-F1
#
_entry.id   AF-A0A662XJ32-F1
#
_cell.length_a   1.000
_cell.length_b   1.000
_cell.length_c   1.000
_cell.angle_alpha   90.00
_cell.angle_beta   90.00
_cell.angle_gamma   90.00
#
_symmetry.space_group_name_H-M   'P 1'
#
loop_
_entity.id
_entity.type
_entity.pdbx_description
1 polymer ?
#
loop_
_entity_poly.entity_id
_entity_poly.type
_entity_poly.pdbx_seq_one_letter_code
_entity_poly.pdbx_strand_id
1 'polypeptide(L)'
;HDLIVRKALEADGAYQIDMPTRTALTDDKISKGGDFSLDDILGDKILFREMLDYLEKSAFACWLTFKAENLKCARQIRRFEELALEMKADDLKDFAWDVYLYFIAPGSPFEVSCTNLDRKSVQLRLGCPIKSMFEPIKENTMLVLKQDHKAFLQQLQPKTLKERLKAEKASTAPPKTGFLSKIKLF
;
A
#
# COMPACT_ATOMS: atom_id res chain seq x y z
N HIS A 1 -9.99 26.00 -1.88
CA HIS A 1 -9.70 24.66 -1.32
C HIS A 1 -10.55 23.61 -2.02
N ASP A 2 -11.87 23.70 -1.94
CA ASP A 2 -12.80 22.77 -2.61
C ASP A 2 -12.66 22.72 -4.14
N LEU A 3 -12.35 23.85 -4.78
CA LEU A 3 -12.05 23.93 -6.22
C LEU A 3 -10.76 23.20 -6.62
N ILE A 4 -9.77 23.10 -5.72
CA ILE A 4 -8.51 22.40 -5.99
C ILE A 4 -8.70 20.90 -5.82
N VAL A 5 -9.42 20.49 -4.77
CA VAL A 5 -9.77 19.09 -4.53
C VAL A 5 -10.63 18.55 -5.68
N ARG A 6 -11.67 19.27 -6.11
CA ARG A 6 -12.50 18.87 -7.26
C ARG A 6 -11.68 18.77 -8.55
N LYS A 7 -10.87 19.79 -8.87
CA LYS A 7 -10.03 19.75 -10.08
C LYS A 7 -8.98 18.62 -10.07
N ALA A 8 -8.44 18.27 -8.91
CA ALA A 8 -7.50 17.16 -8.79
C ALA A 8 -8.18 15.79 -8.96
N LEU A 9 -9.42 15.64 -8.50
CA LEU A 9 -10.23 14.43 -8.66
C LEU A 9 -10.87 14.31 -10.06
N GLU A 10 -11.04 15.43 -10.78
CA GLU A 10 -11.59 15.50 -12.15
C GLU A 10 -10.53 15.35 -13.25
N ALA A 11 -9.24 15.39 -12.91
CA ALA A 11 -8.17 15.11 -13.86
C ALA A 11 -8.18 13.62 -14.25
N ASP A 12 -8.17 13.34 -15.56
CA ASP A 12 -8.47 12.06 -16.22
C ASP A 12 -7.41 10.94 -16.02
N GLY A 13 -6.85 10.84 -14.81
CA GLY A 13 -6.01 9.75 -14.36
C GLY A 13 -6.43 9.38 -12.95
N ALA A 14 -7.25 8.33 -12.80
CA ALA A 14 -7.63 7.83 -11.48
C ALA A 14 -6.36 7.55 -10.67
N TYR A 15 -6.19 8.24 -9.54
CA TYR A 15 -5.04 8.04 -8.67
C TYR A 15 -4.86 6.57 -8.34
N GLN A 16 -3.69 6.05 -8.70
CA GLN A 16 -3.32 4.67 -8.48
C GLN A 16 -2.57 4.58 -7.17
N ILE A 17 -3.13 3.85 -6.23
CA ILE A 17 -2.48 3.52 -4.97
C ILE A 17 -1.19 2.75 -5.31
N ASP A 18 -0.02 3.29 -4.92
CA ASP A 18 1.26 2.61 -5.10
C ASP A 18 1.30 1.32 -4.28
N MET A 19 1.02 0.20 -4.94
CA MET A 19 1.08 -1.14 -4.37
C MET A 19 2.53 -1.53 -4.13
N PRO A 20 2.86 -2.27 -3.06
CA PRO A 20 4.20 -2.81 -2.91
C PRO A 20 4.57 -3.66 -4.13
N THR A 21 5.73 -3.40 -4.72
CA THR A 21 6.23 -4.15 -5.88
C THR A 21 7.19 -5.26 -5.47
N ARG A 22 7.78 -5.14 -4.28
CA ARG A 22 8.73 -6.11 -3.73
C ARG A 22 8.01 -7.30 -3.12
N THR A 23 8.49 -8.51 -3.43
CA THR A 23 8.11 -9.73 -2.72
C THR A 23 9.25 -10.12 -1.78
N ALA A 24 9.09 -9.84 -0.49
CA ALA A 24 9.97 -10.26 0.61
C ALA A 24 9.55 -11.60 1.24
N LEU A 25 8.35 -12.09 0.92
CA LEU A 25 7.82 -13.37 1.35
C LEU A 25 8.66 -14.53 0.80
N THR A 26 8.97 -15.49 1.67
CA THR A 26 9.76 -16.69 1.32
C THR A 26 9.06 -17.96 1.79
N ASP A 27 9.40 -19.09 1.15
CA ASP A 27 8.89 -20.41 1.55
C ASP A 27 9.23 -20.77 3.00
N ASP A 28 10.39 -20.31 3.49
CA ASP A 28 10.83 -20.45 4.89
C ASP A 28 9.94 -19.64 5.84
N LYS A 29 9.68 -18.36 5.54
CA LYS A 29 8.77 -17.52 6.34
C LYS A 29 7.35 -18.12 6.41
N ILE A 30 6.85 -18.67 5.30
CA ILE A 30 5.54 -19.33 5.27
C ILE A 30 5.55 -20.60 6.14
N SER A 31 6.62 -21.39 6.09
CA SER A 31 6.69 -22.68 6.80
C SER A 31 6.88 -22.53 8.31
N LYS A 32 7.42 -21.40 8.77
CA LYS A 32 7.60 -21.07 10.20
C LYS A 32 6.34 -20.53 10.89
N GLY A 33 5.18 -20.60 10.24
CA GLY A 33 3.90 -20.23 10.86
C GLY A 33 3.47 -18.78 10.62
N GLY A 34 4.20 -18.00 9.82
CA GLY A 34 3.68 -16.75 9.26
C GLY A 34 3.32 -15.66 10.27
N ASP A 35 4.14 -15.46 11.31
CA ASP A 35 4.03 -14.29 12.18
C ASP A 35 4.55 -13.05 11.43
N PHE A 36 3.70 -12.47 10.58
CA PHE A 36 4.02 -11.30 9.77
C PHE A 36 3.64 -10.03 10.52
N SER A 37 4.59 -9.13 10.74
CA SER A 37 4.29 -7.80 11.30
C SER A 37 3.49 -6.95 10.30
N LEU A 38 2.82 -5.90 10.77
CA LEU A 38 2.19 -4.93 9.86
C LEU A 38 3.21 -4.28 8.91
N ASP A 39 4.45 -4.09 9.36
CA ASP A 39 5.53 -3.61 8.50
C ASP A 39 5.96 -4.64 7.45
N ASP A 40 5.96 -5.94 7.77
CA ASP A 40 6.15 -6.98 6.74
C ASP A 40 5.03 -6.91 5.70
N ILE A 41 3.79 -6.75 6.14
CA ILE A 41 2.61 -6.68 5.26
C ILE A 41 2.66 -5.45 4.35
N LEU A 42 2.95 -4.26 4.89
CA LEU A 42 3.04 -3.02 4.12
C LEU A 42 4.20 -3.01 3.11
N GLY A 43 5.23 -3.83 3.32
CA GLY A 43 6.42 -3.91 2.47
C GLY A 43 6.42 -5.06 1.46
N ASP A 44 5.42 -5.95 1.50
CA ASP A 44 5.37 -7.15 0.67
C ASP A 44 4.14 -7.18 -0.24
N LYS A 45 4.36 -7.35 -1.53
CA LYS A 45 3.32 -7.36 -2.58
C LYS A 45 2.21 -8.38 -2.29
N ILE A 46 2.57 -9.58 -1.87
CA ILE A 46 1.62 -10.68 -1.68
C ILE A 46 0.86 -10.48 -0.38
N LEU A 47 1.57 -10.23 0.73
CA LEU A 47 0.94 -10.04 2.03
C LEU A 47 0.02 -8.81 2.05
N PHE A 48 0.45 -7.71 1.43
CA PHE A 48 -0.38 -6.52 1.30
C PHE A 48 -1.70 -6.82 0.59
N ARG A 49 -1.63 -7.56 -0.53
CA ARG A 49 -2.81 -7.93 -1.30
C ARG A 49 -3.76 -8.82 -0.51
N GLU A 50 -3.22 -9.81 0.22
CA GLU A 50 -4.05 -10.70 1.05
C GLU A 50 -4.72 -9.94 2.20
N MET A 51 -4.02 -9.00 2.85
CA MET A 51 -4.64 -8.16 3.89
C MET A 51 -5.68 -7.20 3.30
N LEU A 52 -5.40 -6.62 2.13
CA LEU A 52 -6.36 -5.76 1.45
C LEU A 52 -7.64 -6.51 1.10
N ASP A 53 -7.52 -7.69 0.48
CA ASP A 53 -8.67 -8.52 0.13
C ASP A 53 -9.45 -8.96 1.39
N TYR A 54 -8.77 -9.22 2.50
CA TYR A 54 -9.39 -9.52 3.80
C TYR A 54 -10.21 -8.33 4.33
N LEU A 55 -9.63 -7.13 4.33
CA LEU A 55 -10.29 -5.92 4.84
C LEU A 55 -11.48 -5.53 3.96
N GLU A 56 -11.34 -5.59 2.64
CA GLU A 56 -12.40 -5.27 1.68
C GLU A 56 -13.59 -6.25 1.80
N LYS A 57 -13.33 -7.54 2.06
CA LYS A 57 -14.40 -8.52 2.35
C LYS A 57 -15.12 -8.24 3.66
N SER A 58 -14.40 -7.84 4.70
CA SER A 58 -14.99 -7.52 6.01
C SER A 58 -15.83 -6.23 5.98
N ALA A 59 -15.52 -5.28 5.09
CA ALA A 59 -16.21 -4.00 4.96
C ALA A 59 -17.69 -4.15 4.54
N PHE A 60 -18.03 -5.23 3.81
CA PHE A 60 -19.43 -5.51 3.45
C PHE A 60 -20.33 -5.82 4.66
N ALA A 61 -19.76 -6.22 5.80
CA ALA A 61 -20.52 -6.55 7.02
C ALA A 61 -20.61 -5.38 8.02
N CYS A 62 -19.74 -4.37 7.91
CA CYS A 62 -19.72 -3.23 8.81
C CYS A 62 -19.38 -1.96 8.02
N TRP A 63 -20.43 -1.27 7.56
CA TRP A 63 -20.37 -0.07 6.70
C TRP A 63 -19.68 1.15 7.33
N LEU A 64 -19.12 1.02 8.53
CA LEU A 64 -18.59 2.14 9.34
C LEU A 64 -17.09 2.07 9.61
N THR A 65 -16.40 1.02 9.16
CA THR A 65 -14.94 0.91 9.39
C THR A 65 -14.18 0.94 8.07
N PHE A 66 -13.67 2.13 7.70
CA PHE A 66 -12.78 2.38 6.55
C PHE A 66 -11.39 1.73 6.71
N LYS A 67 -11.34 0.42 6.98
CA LYS A 67 -10.11 -0.29 7.36
C LYS A 67 -9.18 -0.48 6.16
N ALA A 68 -9.74 -0.72 4.97
CA ALA A 68 -8.97 -0.85 3.74
C ALA A 68 -8.27 0.47 3.38
N GLU A 69 -8.93 1.61 3.61
CA GLU A 69 -8.41 2.96 3.42
C GLU A 69 -7.23 3.22 4.37
N ASN A 70 -7.32 2.76 5.62
CA ASN A 70 -6.19 2.83 6.56
C ASN A 70 -4.97 2.03 6.06
N LEU A 71 -5.17 0.84 5.49
CA LEU A 71 -4.07 0.03 4.92
C LEU A 71 -3.44 0.72 3.71
N LYS A 72 -4.27 1.27 2.83
CA LYS A 72 -3.86 2.03 1.64
C LYS A 72 -3.07 3.28 2.04
N CYS A 73 -3.58 4.04 3.02
CA CYS A 73 -2.94 5.25 3.54
C CYS A 73 -1.57 4.94 4.18
N ALA A 74 -1.51 3.95 5.07
CA ALA A 74 -0.26 3.56 5.73
C ALA A 74 0.83 3.15 4.70
N ARG A 75 0.42 2.47 3.62
CA ARG A 75 1.33 2.14 2.50
C ARG A 75 1.83 3.39 1.78
N GLN A 76 0.94 4.33 1.44
CA GLN A 76 1.37 5.56 0.77
C GLN A 76 2.29 6.40 1.65
N ILE A 77 2.01 6.52 2.95
CA ILE A 77 2.90 7.24 3.87
C ILE A 77 4.28 6.57 3.94
N ARG A 78 4.33 5.24 4.04
CA ARG A 78 5.61 4.52 4.00
C ARG A 78 6.37 4.75 2.69
N ARG A 79 5.67 4.77 1.55
CA ARG A 79 6.30 5.07 0.26
C ARG A 79 6.85 6.49 0.22
N PHE A 80 6.10 7.45 0.74
CA PHE A 80 6.56 8.82 0.90
C PHE A 80 7.83 8.89 1.75
N GLU A 81 7.90 8.15 2.86
CA GLU A 81 9.10 8.09 3.71
C GLU A 81 10.30 7.47 3.00
N GLU A 82 10.09 6.44 2.16
CA GLU A 82 11.12 5.83 1.31
C GLU A 82 11.65 6.85 0.28
N LEU A 83 10.75 7.55 -0.42
CA LEU A 83 11.11 8.60 -1.39
C LEU A 83 11.85 9.77 -0.73
N ALA A 84 11.44 10.16 0.48
CA ALA A 84 12.10 11.22 1.24
C ALA A 84 13.56 10.86 1.60
N LEU A 85 13.87 9.58 1.78
CA LEU A 85 15.24 9.10 2.01
C LEU A 85 16.07 9.03 0.72
N GLU A 86 15.43 8.81 -0.43
CA GLU A 86 16.08 8.73 -1.75
C GLU A 86 16.41 10.11 -2.37
N MET A 87 16.06 11.22 -1.69
CA MET A 87 16.44 12.63 -2.02
C MET A 87 15.98 13.17 -3.39
N LYS A 88 14.85 12.72 -3.94
CA LYS A 88 14.21 13.36 -5.11
C LYS A 88 13.20 14.41 -4.66
N ALA A 89 13.67 15.64 -4.44
CA ALA A 89 12.88 16.70 -3.80
C ALA A 89 11.60 17.10 -4.58
N ASP A 90 11.65 17.15 -5.90
CA ASP A 90 10.50 17.57 -6.72
C ASP A 90 9.40 16.49 -6.75
N ASP A 91 9.77 15.22 -6.93
CA ASP A 91 8.84 14.07 -6.87
C ASP A 91 8.16 13.95 -5.50
N LEU A 92 8.86 14.36 -4.43
CA LEU A 92 8.34 14.26 -3.06
C LEU A 92 7.18 15.22 -2.79
N LYS A 93 7.18 16.39 -3.44
CA LYS A 93 6.13 17.39 -3.26
C LYS A 93 4.82 16.94 -3.89
N ASP A 94 4.86 16.46 -5.12
CA ASP A 94 3.68 15.96 -5.81
C ASP A 94 3.10 14.74 -5.07
N PHE A 95 3.96 13.82 -4.61
CA PHE A 95 3.52 12.68 -3.81
C PHE A 95 2.90 13.10 -2.46
N ALA A 96 3.44 14.13 -1.79
CA ALA A 96 2.84 14.67 -0.56
C ALA A 96 1.43 15.23 -0.80
N TRP A 97 1.24 15.93 -1.93
CA TRP A 97 -0.07 16.44 -2.35
C TRP A 97 -1.05 15.30 -2.62
N ASP A 98 -0.62 14.24 -3.28
CA ASP A 98 -1.45 13.07 -3.51
C ASP A 98 -1.90 12.42 -2.20
N VAL A 99 -0.97 12.13 -1.28
CA VAL A 99 -1.33 11.56 0.03
C VAL A 99 -2.34 12.45 0.75
N TYR A 100 -2.15 13.77 0.69
CA TYR A 100 -3.10 14.70 1.29
C TYR A 100 -4.47 14.66 0.60
N LEU A 101 -4.55 14.80 -0.71
CA LEU A 101 -5.81 14.93 -1.45
C LEU A 101 -6.64 13.64 -1.43
N TYR A 102 -5.99 12.48 -1.44
CA TYR A 102 -6.66 11.19 -1.55
C TYR A 102 -7.03 10.55 -0.21
N PHE A 103 -6.34 10.90 0.88
CA PHE A 103 -6.57 10.27 2.20
C PHE A 103 -6.84 11.26 3.35
N ILE A 104 -6.36 12.50 3.30
CA ILE A 104 -6.33 13.40 4.47
C ILE A 104 -7.23 14.62 4.26
N ALA A 105 -7.47 15.06 3.03
CA ALA A 105 -8.33 16.20 2.74
C ALA A 105 -9.80 15.86 3.10
N PRO A 106 -10.60 16.84 3.56
CA PRO A 106 -12.01 16.59 3.87
C PRO A 106 -12.77 16.17 2.62
N GLY A 107 -13.52 15.07 2.70
CA GLY A 107 -14.22 14.50 1.57
C GLY A 107 -13.29 13.80 0.56
N SER A 108 -12.09 13.42 0.99
CA SER A 108 -11.18 12.64 0.14
C SER A 108 -11.76 11.25 -0.16
N PRO A 109 -11.51 10.68 -1.35
CA PRO A 109 -12.13 9.43 -1.77
C PRO A 109 -11.74 8.23 -0.90
N PHE A 110 -10.57 8.27 -0.26
CA PHE A 110 -10.10 7.24 0.69
C PHE A 110 -9.86 7.87 2.07
N GLU A 111 -10.73 8.80 2.48
CA GLU A 111 -10.54 9.56 3.72
C GLU A 111 -10.29 8.66 4.93
N VAL A 112 -9.18 8.90 5.62
CA VAL A 112 -8.88 8.29 6.91
C VAL A 112 -9.22 9.22 8.05
N SER A 113 -9.63 8.64 9.18
CA SER A 113 -9.85 9.40 10.41
C SER A 113 -8.55 10.01 10.89
N CYS A 114 -8.51 11.34 11.01
CA CYS A 114 -7.42 12.09 11.63
C CYS A 114 -7.99 13.33 12.33
N THR A 115 -7.22 13.94 13.24
CA THR A 115 -7.69 15.17 13.89
C THR A 115 -7.62 16.36 12.94
N ASN A 116 -8.38 17.41 13.26
CA ASN A 116 -8.25 18.71 12.57
C ASN A 116 -6.85 19.33 12.72
N LEU A 117 -6.16 19.02 13.83
CA LEU A 117 -4.80 19.50 14.07
C LEU A 117 -3.80 18.81 13.14
N ASP A 118 -3.88 17.48 12.99
CA ASP A 118 -3.01 16.72 12.09
C ASP A 118 -3.19 17.20 10.65
N ARG A 119 -4.45 17.37 10.24
CA ARG A 119 -4.83 17.83 8.90
C ARG A 119 -4.24 19.20 8.58
N LYS A 120 -4.35 20.17 9.50
CA LYS A 120 -3.75 21.50 9.35
C LYS A 120 -2.22 21.45 9.34
N SER A 121 -1.64 20.60 10.18
CA SER A 121 -0.17 20.44 10.28
C SER A 121 0.41 19.91 8.98
N VAL A 122 -0.20 18.88 8.40
CA VAL A 122 0.14 18.36 7.06
C VAL A 122 -0.02 19.46 6.01
N GLN A 123 -1.17 20.13 5.99
CA GLN A 123 -1.46 21.16 4.98
C GLN A 123 -0.43 22.29 4.94
N LEU A 124 0.06 22.74 6.11
CA LEU A 124 1.11 23.76 6.21
C LEU A 124 2.48 23.27 5.71
N ARG A 125 2.71 21.96 5.70
CA ARG A 125 3.97 21.33 5.28
C ARG A 125 4.00 20.96 3.79
N LEU A 126 2.87 20.97 3.08
CA LEU A 126 2.83 20.61 1.65
C LEU A 126 3.73 21.47 0.75
N GLY A 127 4.06 22.69 1.18
CA GLY A 127 5.02 23.56 0.48
C GLY A 127 6.49 23.16 0.67
N CYS A 128 6.80 22.46 1.76
CA CYS A 128 8.14 21.98 2.12
C CYS A 128 7.99 20.64 2.87
N PRO A 129 7.77 19.53 2.13
CA PRO A 129 7.53 18.22 2.73
C PRO A 129 8.74 17.74 3.52
N ILE A 130 8.49 17.08 4.65
CA ILE A 130 9.50 16.41 5.46
C ILE A 130 9.07 14.97 5.71
N LYS A 131 10.03 14.05 5.82
CA LYS A 131 9.77 12.61 6.00
C LYS A 131 8.68 12.29 7.05
N SER A 132 8.71 12.96 8.19
CA SER A 132 7.82 12.70 9.33
C SER A 132 6.51 13.49 9.32
N MET A 133 6.18 14.21 8.25
CA MET A 133 5.00 15.10 8.25
C MET A 133 3.67 14.38 8.42
N PHE A 134 3.63 13.07 8.12
CA PHE A 134 2.43 12.22 8.24
C PHE A 134 2.47 11.27 9.45
N GLU A 135 3.49 11.35 10.32
CA GLU A 135 3.70 10.39 11.42
C GLU A 135 2.46 10.20 12.32
N PRO A 136 1.76 11.26 12.80
CA PRO A 136 0.59 11.07 13.65
C PRO A 136 -0.55 10.31 12.96
N ILE A 137 -0.71 10.53 11.65
CA ILE A 137 -1.74 9.88 10.83
C ILE A 137 -1.34 8.42 10.62
N LYS A 138 -0.07 8.15 10.31
CA LYS A 138 0.46 6.79 10.21
C LYS A 138 0.25 6.01 11.49
N GLU A 139 0.63 6.56 12.65
CA GLU A 139 0.42 5.91 13.95
C GLU A 139 -1.05 5.54 14.17
N ASN A 140 -1.97 6.47 13.90
CA ASN A 140 -3.40 6.21 14.03
C ASN A 140 -3.88 5.09 13.08
N THR A 141 -3.48 5.14 11.81
CA THR A 141 -3.85 4.10 10.83
C THR A 141 -3.32 2.72 11.25
N MET A 142 -2.09 2.65 11.76
CA MET A 142 -1.48 1.42 12.25
C MET A 142 -2.19 0.87 13.49
N LEU A 143 -2.66 1.74 14.39
CA LEU A 143 -3.46 1.34 15.55
C LEU A 143 -4.80 0.70 15.14
N VAL A 144 -5.46 1.26 14.12
CA VAL A 144 -6.70 0.68 13.56
C VAL A 144 -6.40 -0.70 12.96
N LEU A 145 -5.37 -0.81 12.11
CA LEU A 145 -4.99 -2.07 11.46
C LEU A 145 -4.61 -3.16 12.46
N LYS A 146 -4.02 -2.78 13.60
CA LYS A 146 -3.62 -3.71 14.66
C LYS A 146 -4.82 -4.45 15.28
N GLN A 147 -6.03 -3.87 15.24
CA GLN A 147 -7.23 -4.51 15.78
C GLN A 147 -7.62 -5.75 14.97
N ASP A 148 -7.37 -5.75 13.66
CA ASP A 148 -7.68 -6.86 12.76
C ASP A 148 -6.49 -7.77 12.47
N HIS A 149 -5.27 -7.31 12.77
CA HIS A 149 -4.03 -8.00 12.42
C HIS A 149 -4.00 -9.46 12.89
N LYS A 150 -4.35 -9.72 14.15
CA LYS A 150 -4.38 -11.09 14.70
C LYS A 150 -5.40 -11.98 13.99
N ALA A 151 -6.59 -11.45 13.70
CA ALA A 151 -7.65 -12.21 13.02
C ALA A 151 -7.27 -12.50 11.56
N PHE A 152 -6.65 -11.53 10.89
CA PHE A 152 -6.09 -11.70 9.55
C PHE A 152 -5.05 -12.83 9.51
N LEU A 153 -4.07 -12.83 10.42
CA LEU A 153 -3.04 -13.88 10.47
C LEU A 153 -3.63 -15.29 10.68
N GLN A 154 -4.73 -15.42 11.42
CA GLN A 154 -5.42 -16.69 11.61
C GLN A 154 -6.15 -17.18 10.34
N GLN A 155 -6.56 -16.26 9.47
CA GLN A 155 -7.21 -16.60 8.20
C GLN A 155 -6.20 -16.91 7.08
N LEU A 156 -4.96 -16.41 7.18
CA LEU A 156 -3.92 -16.69 6.21
C LEU A 156 -3.66 -18.19 6.08
N GLN A 157 -3.85 -18.71 4.86
CA GLN A 157 -3.59 -20.10 4.55
C GLN A 157 -2.20 -20.26 3.94
N PRO A 158 -1.29 -21.04 4.55
CA PRO A 158 0.05 -21.28 4.01
C PRO A 158 0.03 -21.82 2.57
N LYS A 159 -0.99 -22.62 2.23
CA LYS A 159 -1.19 -23.13 0.87
C LYS A 159 -1.41 -21.99 -0.13
N THR A 160 -2.31 -21.06 0.17
CA THR A 160 -2.60 -19.88 -0.68
C THR A 160 -1.34 -19.03 -0.87
N LEU A 161 -0.59 -18.76 0.22
CA LEU A 161 0.64 -17.99 0.14
C LEU A 161 1.70 -18.66 -0.75
N LYS A 162 1.85 -19.98 -0.67
CA LYS A 162 2.78 -20.75 -1.54
C LYS A 162 2.36 -20.69 -3.01
N GLU A 163 1.08 -20.81 -3.29
CA GLU A 163 0.54 -20.72 -4.66
C GLU A 163 0.78 -19.33 -5.26
N ARG A 164 0.49 -18.27 -4.50
CA ARG A 164 0.76 -16.87 -4.89
C ARG A 164 2.25 -16.63 -5.14
N LEU A 165 3.11 -17.09 -4.22
CA LEU A 165 4.56 -16.95 -4.34
C LEU A 165 5.12 -17.68 -5.57
N LYS A 166 4.59 -18.87 -5.88
CA LYS A 166 4.95 -19.62 -7.09
C LYS A 166 4.52 -18.89 -8.36
N ALA A 167 3.30 -18.33 -8.38
CA ALA A 167 2.79 -17.56 -9.52
C ALA A 167 3.63 -16.29 -9.76
N GLU A 168 3.98 -15.56 -8.69
CA GLU A 168 4.83 -14.36 -8.76
C GLU A 168 6.22 -14.70 -9.35
N LYS A 169 6.86 -15.76 -8.86
CA LYS A 169 8.16 -16.26 -9.39
C LYS A 169 8.07 -16.69 -10.86
N ALA A 170 6.95 -17.25 -11.29
CA ALA A 170 6.74 -17.66 -12.68
C ALA A 170 6.54 -16.46 -13.61
N SER A 171 5.86 -15.41 -13.14
CA SER A 171 5.61 -14.19 -13.91
C SER A 171 6.85 -13.29 -14.10
N THR A 172 7.82 -13.41 -13.20
CA THR A 172 9.09 -12.65 -13.23
C THR A 172 10.22 -13.42 -13.90
N ALA A 173 10.01 -14.67 -14.32
CA ALA A 173 11.00 -15.44 -15.05
C ALA A 173 11.16 -14.92 -16.49
N PRO A 174 12.39 -14.71 -16.99
CA PRO A 174 12.59 -14.32 -18.38
C PRO A 174 12.00 -15.38 -19.32
N PRO A 175 11.46 -14.98 -20.49
CA PRO A 175 10.90 -15.92 -21.45
C PRO A 175 11.98 -16.95 -21.80
N LYS A 176 11.68 -18.23 -21.58
CA LYS A 176 12.55 -19.33 -21.99
C LYS A 176 12.70 -19.24 -23.51
N THR A 177 13.84 -18.74 -23.98
CA THR A 177 14.22 -18.84 -25.38
C THR A 177 14.34 -20.32 -25.70
N GLY A 178 13.35 -20.85 -26.41
CA GLY A 178 13.29 -22.26 -26.81
C GLY A 178 14.53 -22.64 -27.60
N PHE A 179 15.32 -23.56 -27.05
CA PHE A 179 16.58 -24.04 -27.61
C PHE A 179 16.36 -25.13 -28.68
N LEU A 180 15.33 -25.00 -29.53
CA LEU A 180 15.02 -26.01 -30.55
C LEU A 180 14.48 -25.37 -31.84
N SER A 181 15.36 -24.74 -32.61
CA SER A 181 15.13 -24.57 -34.06
C SER A 181 16.45 -24.31 -34.77
N LYS A 182 17.15 -25.40 -35.15
CA LYS A 182 18.00 -25.52 -36.35
C LYS A 182 18.63 -26.92 -36.41
N ILE A 183 17.82 -27.93 -36.69
CA ILE A 183 18.30 -29.06 -37.48
C ILE A 183 17.89 -28.74 -38.91
N LYS A 184 18.84 -28.25 -39.72
CA LYS A 184 18.69 -28.27 -41.17
C LYS A 184 19.29 -29.60 -41.64
N LEU A 185 18.42 -30.50 -42.11
CA LEU A 185 18.84 -31.56 -43.02
C LEU A 185 19.28 -30.88 -44.32
N PHE A 186 20.50 -31.18 -44.75
CA PHE A 186 20.92 -31.20 -46.14
C PHE A 186 21.74 -32.47 -46.35
#